data_AF-A0AAD0Y8H5-F1
#
_entry.id   AF-A0AAD0Y8H5-F1
#
_cell.length_a   1.000
_cell.length_b   1.000
_cell.length_c   1.000
_cell.angle_alpha   90.00
_cell.angle_beta   90.00
_cell.angle_gamma   90.00
#
_symmetry.space_group_name_H-M   'P 1'
#
loop_
_entity.id
_entity.type
_entity.pdbx_description
1 polymer ?
#
loop_
_entity_poly.entity_id
_entity_poly.type
_entity_poly.pdbx_seq_one_letter_code
_entity_poly.pdbx_strand_id
1 'polypeptide(L)'
;MLHLPPLKHLIFAATLALLAVAPAQAKEKFKVITTFTVIADMAQNVAGDAADVSSITKPGAEIHEYQPTPGDIKRAQGAQLILANGLNLELWFARFYQHLNGVPEVVVSNGIQPMGISEGPYNGKPNPHAWMSADNALIYVDNIRDALVKYDPENADAYRHNAETYKEKIRQTMAPLKAELAKLPQDKRWLVTSEGAFSYLARDNGLQELYLWPINADQQGTPQQVRKTIDTMKKAHIPTIFSESTISDKPARQVAREAGAHYGGVLYVDSLSAADGPVPTYLDLLRVTTQTIVQGINDGLRKQA
;
A
#
# COMPACT_ATOMS: atom_id res chain seq x y z
N MET A 1 36.76 61.07 -67.43
CA MET A 1 36.81 59.60 -67.22
C MET A 1 36.36 59.31 -65.80
N LEU A 2 35.67 58.17 -65.63
CA LEU A 2 35.13 57.55 -64.41
C LEU A 2 33.69 57.95 -64.00
N HIS A 3 32.78 57.03 -64.34
CA HIS A 3 31.42 56.86 -63.86
C HIS A 3 31.36 56.51 -62.36
N LEU A 4 30.32 57.00 -61.68
CA LEU A 4 29.71 56.35 -60.51
C LEU A 4 28.17 56.36 -60.70
N PRO A 5 27.47 55.22 -60.52
CA PRO A 5 26.03 55.10 -60.75
C PRO A 5 25.19 55.50 -59.51
N PRO A 6 23.87 55.73 -59.66
CA PRO A 6 22.99 56.17 -58.60
C PRO A 6 22.42 54.98 -57.82
N LEU A 7 22.47 54.98 -56.49
CA LEU A 7 21.83 53.94 -55.68
C LEU A 7 20.58 54.47 -54.99
N LYS A 8 19.45 54.07 -55.58
CA LYS A 8 18.09 54.20 -55.07
C LYS A 8 17.88 53.29 -53.85
N HIS A 9 17.05 53.77 -52.92
CA HIS A 9 16.19 53.03 -52.00
C HIS A 9 16.82 52.03 -51.00
N LEU A 10 16.87 52.41 -49.73
CA LEU A 10 16.71 51.47 -48.62
C LEU A 10 15.78 52.07 -47.55
N ILE A 11 14.47 51.91 -47.75
CA ILE A 11 13.51 51.86 -46.65
C ILE A 11 13.35 50.37 -46.35
N PHE A 12 14.10 49.85 -45.38
CA PHE A 12 13.93 48.50 -44.90
C PHE A 12 12.98 48.55 -43.69
N ALA A 13 11.73 48.15 -43.93
CA ALA A 13 10.75 47.93 -42.89
C ALA A 13 11.23 46.82 -41.95
N ALA A 14 11.37 47.14 -40.67
CA ALA A 14 11.63 46.17 -39.62
C ALA A 14 10.32 45.40 -39.33
N THR A 15 10.11 44.29 -40.03
CA THR A 15 9.01 43.36 -39.74
C THR A 15 9.39 42.56 -38.50
N LEU A 16 8.85 42.96 -37.34
CA LEU A 16 8.94 42.23 -36.09
C LEU A 16 8.11 40.93 -36.23
N ALA A 17 8.77 39.79 -36.46
CA ALA A 17 8.12 38.50 -36.38
C ALA A 17 7.89 38.15 -34.89
N LEU A 18 6.72 38.51 -34.35
CA LEU A 18 6.24 37.91 -33.12
C LEU A 18 5.94 36.43 -33.40
N LEU A 19 6.84 35.55 -32.99
CA LEU A 19 6.51 34.14 -32.76
C LEU A 19 5.47 34.10 -31.63
N ALA A 20 4.21 33.91 -32.00
CA ALA A 20 3.17 33.56 -31.06
C ALA A 20 3.50 32.19 -30.46
N VAL A 21 4.14 32.18 -29.29
CA VAL A 21 4.27 30.99 -28.46
C VAL A 21 2.86 30.71 -27.93
N ALA A 22 2.11 29.86 -28.65
CA ALA A 22 0.86 29.34 -28.12
C ALA A 22 1.18 28.59 -26.81
N PRO A 23 0.46 28.87 -25.70
CA PRO A 23 0.66 28.09 -24.48
C PRO A 23 0.37 26.63 -24.81
N ALA A 24 1.36 25.76 -24.60
CA ALA A 24 1.16 24.32 -24.69
C ALA A 24 0.10 23.94 -23.66
N GLN A 25 -1.13 23.70 -24.13
CA GLN A 25 -2.22 23.26 -23.28
C GLN A 25 -1.90 21.83 -22.85
N ALA A 26 -1.45 21.66 -21.60
CA ALA A 26 -1.13 20.35 -21.06
C ALA A 26 -2.38 19.46 -21.15
N LYS A 27 -2.27 18.33 -21.85
CA LYS A 27 -3.35 17.33 -21.94
C LYS A 27 -3.69 16.87 -20.52
N GLU A 28 -4.98 16.77 -20.19
CA GLU A 28 -5.39 16.19 -18.90
C GLU A 28 -4.83 14.77 -18.79
N LYS A 29 -4.19 14.46 -17.66
CA LYS A 29 -3.62 13.14 -17.38
C LYS A 29 -4.74 12.11 -17.16
N PHE A 30 -4.42 10.85 -17.44
CA PHE A 30 -5.29 9.73 -17.13
C PHE A 30 -5.50 9.64 -15.61
N LYS A 31 -6.75 9.54 -15.14
CA LYS A 31 -7.10 9.57 -13.71
C LYS A 31 -7.45 8.18 -13.22
N VAL A 32 -6.70 7.74 -12.23
CA VAL A 32 -6.85 6.43 -11.60
C VAL A 32 -7.30 6.65 -10.17
N ILE A 33 -8.33 5.92 -9.77
CA ILE A 33 -8.79 5.87 -8.39
C ILE A 33 -8.45 4.50 -7.81
N THR A 34 -7.92 4.47 -6.59
CA THR A 34 -7.68 3.23 -5.86
C THR A 34 -8.57 3.19 -4.63
N THR A 35 -8.88 2.00 -4.14
CA THR A 35 -9.69 1.84 -2.92
C THR A 35 -8.97 2.38 -1.69
N PHE A 36 -7.67 2.11 -1.55
CA PHE A 36 -6.87 2.56 -0.41
C PHE A 36 -5.43 2.97 -0.76
N THR A 37 -4.74 3.52 0.24
CA THR A 37 -3.48 4.27 0.09
C THR A 37 -2.29 3.41 -0.37
N VAL A 38 -2.23 2.13 -0.01
CA VAL A 38 -1.13 1.25 -0.45
C VAL A 38 -1.19 1.00 -1.95
N ILE A 39 -2.37 0.66 -2.50
CA ILE A 39 -2.55 0.51 -3.95
C ILE A 39 -2.32 1.86 -4.65
N ALA A 40 -2.71 2.98 -4.03
CA ALA A 40 -2.46 4.32 -4.58
C ALA A 40 -0.97 4.57 -4.81
N ASP A 41 -0.13 4.30 -3.81
CA ASP A 41 1.32 4.51 -3.92
C ASP A 41 1.97 3.53 -4.92
N MET A 42 1.58 2.26 -4.90
CA MET A 42 2.05 1.29 -5.90
C MET A 42 1.68 1.74 -7.31
N ALA A 43 0.44 2.15 -7.53
CA ALA A 43 -0.04 2.60 -8.82
C ALA A 43 0.59 3.93 -9.25
N GLN A 44 0.85 4.86 -8.33
CA GLN A 44 1.55 6.11 -8.64
C GLN A 44 3.00 5.86 -9.08
N ASN A 45 3.68 4.87 -8.48
CA ASN A 45 5.03 4.48 -8.90
C ASN A 45 5.05 3.86 -10.30
N VAL A 46 4.01 3.12 -10.70
CA VAL A 46 3.88 2.60 -12.09
C VAL A 46 3.47 3.71 -13.05
N ALA A 47 2.52 4.55 -12.65
CA ALA A 47 2.00 5.65 -13.45
C ALA A 47 3.08 6.70 -13.78
N GLY A 48 3.97 6.99 -12.82
CA GLY A 48 4.91 8.11 -12.94
C GLY A 48 4.14 9.42 -13.22
N ASP A 49 4.63 10.22 -14.17
CA ASP A 49 3.98 11.47 -14.55
C ASP A 49 2.84 11.31 -15.56
N ALA A 50 2.60 10.11 -16.10
CA ALA A 50 1.64 9.89 -17.18
C ALA A 50 0.18 9.84 -16.71
N ALA A 51 -0.06 9.48 -15.45
CA ALA A 51 -1.39 9.41 -14.85
C ALA A 51 -1.42 10.02 -13.45
N ASP A 52 -2.58 10.56 -13.09
CA ASP A 52 -2.89 11.03 -11.74
C ASP A 52 -3.55 9.90 -10.95
N VAL A 53 -2.94 9.48 -9.85
CA VAL A 53 -3.48 8.41 -8.99
C VAL A 53 -3.94 9.00 -7.66
N SER A 54 -5.13 8.61 -7.19
CA SER A 54 -5.62 9.00 -5.87
C SER A 54 -6.44 7.92 -5.19
N SER A 55 -6.47 7.95 -3.86
CA SER A 55 -7.17 6.95 -3.02
C SER A 55 -8.58 7.41 -2.63
N ILE A 56 -9.51 6.46 -2.51
CA ILE A 56 -10.82 6.68 -1.87
C ILE A 56 -10.63 6.89 -0.37
N THR A 57 -10.04 5.92 0.33
CA THR A 57 -9.77 6.07 1.76
C THR A 57 -8.57 6.99 1.99
N LYS A 58 -8.64 7.76 3.07
CA LYS A 58 -7.55 8.66 3.48
C LYS A 58 -6.52 7.90 4.32
N PRO A 59 -5.26 8.39 4.42
CA PRO A 59 -4.29 7.86 5.36
C PRO A 59 -4.85 7.68 6.77
N GLY A 60 -4.65 6.50 7.35
CA GLY A 60 -5.10 6.13 8.69
C GLY A 60 -6.57 5.69 8.82
N ALA A 61 -7.36 5.74 7.74
CA ALA A 61 -8.72 5.20 7.77
C ALA A 61 -8.70 3.66 7.81
N GLU A 62 -9.64 3.08 8.55
CA GLU A 62 -10.04 1.67 8.44
C GLU A 62 -10.60 1.43 7.02
N ILE A 63 -10.22 0.31 6.38
CA ILE A 63 -10.45 0.07 4.95
C ILE A 63 -11.42 -1.08 4.64
N HIS A 64 -11.64 -2.01 5.57
CA HIS A 64 -12.47 -3.19 5.36
C HIS A 64 -13.96 -2.83 5.36
N GLU A 65 -14.40 -2.02 6.33
CA GLU A 65 -15.78 -1.60 6.55
C GLU A 65 -15.98 -0.08 6.37
N TYR A 66 -15.03 0.57 5.69
CA TYR A 66 -15.11 1.99 5.34
C TYR A 66 -16.51 2.34 4.80
N GLN A 67 -17.02 3.51 5.18
CA GLN A 67 -18.30 4.02 4.72
C GLN A 67 -18.08 5.12 3.67
N PRO A 68 -18.26 4.83 2.37
CA PRO A 68 -18.06 5.82 1.33
C PRO A 68 -18.99 7.01 1.47
N THR A 69 -18.43 8.19 1.28
CA THR A 69 -19.17 9.45 1.29
C THR A 69 -19.65 9.81 -0.11
N PRO A 70 -20.67 10.68 -0.25
CA PRO A 70 -21.03 11.26 -1.55
C PRO A 70 -19.86 11.94 -2.26
N GLY A 71 -18.91 12.50 -1.49
CA GLY A 71 -17.68 13.08 -2.03
C GLY A 71 -16.77 12.04 -2.68
N ASP A 72 -16.71 10.82 -2.14
CA ASP A 72 -15.92 9.72 -2.69
C ASP A 72 -16.49 9.24 -4.02
N ILE A 73 -17.83 9.11 -4.10
CA ILE A 73 -18.53 8.77 -5.34
C ILE A 73 -18.26 9.83 -6.41
N LYS A 74 -18.37 11.11 -6.06
CA LYS A 74 -18.10 12.22 -6.98
C LYS A 74 -16.66 12.20 -7.50
N ARG A 75 -15.67 11.89 -6.66
CA ARG A 75 -14.27 11.76 -7.09
C ARG A 75 -14.10 10.58 -8.06
N ALA A 76 -14.74 9.44 -7.79
CA ALA A 76 -14.64 8.26 -8.63
C ALA A 76 -15.37 8.35 -9.97
N GLN A 77 -16.45 9.12 -10.07
CA GLN A 77 -17.19 9.32 -11.32
C GLN A 77 -16.34 9.98 -12.44
N GLY A 78 -15.31 10.74 -12.08
CA GLY A 78 -14.41 11.38 -13.05
C GLY A 78 -13.18 10.55 -13.42
N ALA A 79 -13.04 9.34 -12.87
CA ALA A 79 -11.91 8.46 -13.11
C ALA A 79 -12.08 7.67 -14.42
N GLN A 80 -10.97 7.30 -15.04
CA GLN A 80 -10.95 6.40 -16.19
C GLN A 80 -10.59 4.97 -15.80
N LEU A 81 -10.16 4.73 -14.56
CA LEU A 81 -9.85 3.40 -14.04
C LEU A 81 -9.99 3.37 -12.52
N ILE A 82 -10.55 2.29 -11.99
CA ILE A 82 -10.56 1.97 -10.57
C ILE A 82 -9.76 0.71 -10.30
N LEU A 83 -8.86 0.78 -9.32
CA LEU A 83 -8.05 -0.33 -8.84
C LEU A 83 -8.50 -0.73 -7.44
N ALA A 84 -8.93 -1.98 -7.28
CA ALA A 84 -9.38 -2.55 -6.01
C ALA A 84 -8.50 -3.75 -5.62
N ASN A 85 -8.37 -4.02 -4.31
CA ASN A 85 -7.61 -5.18 -3.85
C ASN A 85 -8.32 -6.48 -4.19
N GLY A 86 -9.62 -6.57 -3.92
CA GLY A 86 -10.33 -7.85 -3.94
C GLY A 86 -9.95 -8.71 -2.73
N LEU A 87 -9.97 -10.04 -2.90
CA LEU A 87 -9.76 -11.02 -1.80
C LEU A 87 -10.62 -10.75 -0.56
N ASN A 88 -11.82 -10.19 -0.76
CA ASN A 88 -12.74 -9.80 0.32
C ASN A 88 -12.24 -8.68 1.24
N LEU A 89 -11.29 -7.83 0.81
CA LEU A 89 -10.85 -6.68 1.59
C LEU A 89 -11.96 -5.62 1.72
N GLU A 90 -12.34 -4.98 0.62
CA GLU A 90 -13.24 -3.83 0.66
C GLU A 90 -14.71 -4.26 0.63
N LEU A 91 -15.28 -4.57 1.81
CA LEU A 91 -16.66 -5.09 1.92
C LEU A 91 -17.72 -4.09 1.40
N TRP A 92 -17.37 -2.81 1.41
CA TRP A 92 -18.18 -1.70 0.90
C TRP A 92 -18.13 -1.52 -0.62
N PHE A 93 -17.10 -2.07 -1.29
CA PHE A 93 -16.77 -1.69 -2.65
C PHE A 93 -17.84 -2.07 -3.68
N ALA A 94 -18.46 -3.24 -3.54
CA ALA A 94 -19.52 -3.68 -4.45
C ALA A 94 -20.72 -2.70 -4.47
N ARG A 95 -21.11 -2.15 -3.31
CA ARG A 95 -22.19 -1.14 -3.23
C ARG A 95 -21.73 0.22 -3.74
N PHE A 96 -20.49 0.59 -3.46
CA PHE A 96 -19.90 1.82 -3.98
C PHE A 96 -19.85 1.83 -5.51
N TYR A 97 -19.36 0.75 -6.11
CA TYR A 97 -19.15 0.62 -7.55
C TYR A 97 -20.47 0.65 -8.35
N GLN A 98 -21.58 0.18 -7.77
CA GLN A 98 -22.92 0.29 -8.40
C GLN A 98 -23.36 1.73 -8.71
N HIS A 99 -22.75 2.73 -8.06
CA HIS A 99 -23.04 4.14 -8.31
C HIS A 99 -22.17 4.77 -9.40
N LEU A 100 -21.25 3.98 -10.00
CA LEU A 100 -20.30 4.41 -11.02
C LEU A 100 -20.71 3.82 -12.37
N ASN A 101 -20.85 4.68 -13.37
CA ASN A 101 -21.24 4.28 -14.72
C ASN A 101 -20.05 4.43 -15.67
N GLY A 102 -19.67 3.35 -16.34
CA GLY A 102 -18.67 3.38 -17.42
C GLY A 102 -17.21 3.48 -16.97
N VAL A 103 -16.92 3.41 -15.66
CA VAL A 103 -15.55 3.38 -15.14
C VAL A 103 -15.13 1.91 -14.96
N PRO A 104 -14.08 1.41 -15.64
CA PRO A 104 -13.64 0.03 -15.47
C PRO A 104 -13.00 -0.22 -14.10
N GLU A 105 -13.29 -1.38 -13.52
CA GLU A 105 -12.63 -1.93 -12.33
C GLU A 105 -11.56 -2.96 -12.72
N VAL A 106 -10.41 -2.92 -12.04
CA VAL A 106 -9.43 -4.00 -12.04
C VAL A 106 -9.09 -4.40 -10.61
N VAL A 107 -9.20 -5.71 -10.34
CA VAL A 107 -8.74 -6.35 -9.11
C VAL A 107 -7.24 -6.63 -9.21
N VAL A 108 -6.42 -5.94 -8.42
CA VAL A 108 -4.94 -5.97 -8.55
C VAL A 108 -4.29 -7.15 -7.83
N SER A 109 -5.04 -7.94 -7.06
CA SER A 109 -4.55 -9.18 -6.44
C SER A 109 -4.70 -10.42 -7.33
N ASN A 110 -5.26 -10.30 -8.53
CA ASN A 110 -5.49 -11.43 -9.42
C ASN A 110 -4.20 -12.21 -9.70
N GLY A 111 -4.26 -13.55 -9.59
CA GLY A 111 -3.11 -14.44 -9.75
C GLY A 111 -2.33 -14.74 -8.46
N ILE A 112 -2.63 -14.05 -7.35
CA ILE A 112 -2.08 -14.39 -6.03
C ILE A 112 -2.76 -15.65 -5.49
N GLN A 113 -1.97 -16.59 -4.97
CA GLN A 113 -2.50 -17.71 -4.21
C GLN A 113 -2.90 -17.24 -2.80
N PRO A 114 -4.19 -17.31 -2.43
CA PRO A 114 -4.64 -16.80 -1.15
C PRO A 114 -4.21 -17.69 0.02
N MET A 115 -3.92 -17.07 1.16
CA MET A 115 -3.85 -17.75 2.45
C MET A 115 -5.24 -17.72 3.08
N GLY A 116 -5.69 -18.83 3.67
CA GLY A 116 -6.99 -18.89 4.34
C GLY A 116 -6.94 -18.26 5.73
N ILE A 117 -7.99 -17.55 6.10
CA ILE A 117 -8.23 -17.13 7.49
C ILE A 117 -8.54 -18.40 8.32
N SER A 118 -7.81 -18.61 9.41
CA SER A 118 -7.86 -19.86 10.19
C SER A 118 -8.94 -19.93 11.27
N GLU A 119 -9.58 -18.83 11.64
CA GLU A 119 -10.60 -18.82 12.70
C GLU A 119 -11.61 -17.69 12.57
N GLY A 120 -12.63 -17.69 13.44
CA GLY A 120 -13.68 -16.68 13.49
C GLY A 120 -14.72 -16.82 12.36
N PRO A 121 -15.59 -15.81 12.19
CA PRO A 121 -16.70 -15.86 11.23
C PRO A 121 -16.24 -15.92 9.76
N TYR A 122 -14.98 -15.57 9.48
CA TYR A 122 -14.38 -15.59 8.15
C TYR A 122 -13.50 -16.83 7.90
N ASN A 123 -13.58 -17.87 8.75
CA ASN A 123 -12.78 -19.08 8.58
C ASN A 123 -12.93 -19.67 7.16
N GLY A 124 -11.79 -19.99 6.53
CA GLY A 124 -11.71 -20.51 5.16
C GLY A 124 -11.85 -19.47 4.05
N LYS A 125 -12.14 -18.21 4.36
CA LYS A 125 -12.08 -17.10 3.39
C LYS A 125 -10.64 -16.68 3.13
N PRO A 126 -10.33 -16.10 1.96
CA PRO A 126 -9.00 -15.56 1.70
C PRO A 126 -8.67 -14.43 2.68
N ASN A 127 -7.44 -14.43 3.19
CA ASN A 127 -6.85 -13.30 3.91
C ASN A 127 -6.48 -12.24 2.85
N PRO A 128 -6.98 -10.99 2.97
CA PRO A 128 -6.79 -9.99 1.92
C PRO A 128 -5.42 -9.34 1.89
N HIS A 129 -4.61 -9.46 2.95
CA HIS A 129 -3.39 -8.69 3.20
C HIS A 129 -2.17 -9.18 2.40
N ALA A 130 -2.40 -9.56 1.14
CA ALA A 130 -1.40 -10.19 0.29
C ALA A 130 -0.25 -9.27 -0.09
N TRP A 131 -0.43 -7.95 -0.06
CA TRP A 131 0.62 -6.95 -0.30
C TRP A 131 1.72 -6.96 0.76
N MET A 132 1.53 -7.61 1.91
CA MET A 132 2.57 -7.76 2.92
C MET A 132 3.65 -8.78 2.52
N SER A 133 3.42 -9.58 1.47
CA SER A 133 4.47 -10.37 0.81
C SER A 133 5.12 -9.54 -0.30
N ALA A 134 6.44 -9.41 -0.23
CA ALA A 134 7.23 -8.72 -1.25
C ALA A 134 7.12 -9.38 -2.63
N ASP A 135 6.97 -10.71 -2.65
CA ASP A 135 6.88 -11.49 -3.88
C ASP A 135 5.48 -11.31 -4.50
N ASN A 136 4.43 -11.32 -3.68
CA ASN A 136 3.08 -10.96 -4.12
C ASN A 136 3.01 -9.51 -4.62
N ALA A 137 3.73 -8.57 -4.00
CA ALA A 137 3.75 -7.16 -4.42
C ALA A 137 4.21 -6.99 -5.88
N LEU A 138 5.07 -7.88 -6.38
CA LEU A 138 5.46 -7.88 -7.79
C LEU A 138 4.27 -8.20 -8.70
N ILE A 139 3.37 -9.10 -8.27
CA ILE A 139 2.13 -9.44 -8.98
C ILE A 139 1.16 -8.25 -8.95
N TYR A 140 1.04 -7.54 -7.83
CA TYR A 140 0.28 -6.28 -7.78
C TYR A 140 0.79 -5.28 -8.81
N VAL A 141 2.11 -5.07 -8.88
CA VAL A 141 2.74 -4.15 -9.83
C VAL A 141 2.50 -4.58 -11.28
N ASP A 142 2.60 -5.87 -11.59
CA ASP A 142 2.30 -6.40 -12.92
C ASP A 142 0.83 -6.18 -13.31
N ASN A 143 -0.11 -6.44 -12.41
CA ASN A 143 -1.54 -6.23 -12.65
C ASN A 143 -1.90 -4.75 -12.84
N ILE A 144 -1.29 -3.86 -12.04
CA ILE A 144 -1.43 -2.41 -12.17
C ILE A 144 -0.89 -1.95 -13.53
N ARG A 145 0.32 -2.39 -13.91
CA ARG A 145 0.91 -2.09 -15.21
C ARG A 145 -0.01 -2.51 -16.35
N ASP A 146 -0.52 -3.74 -16.30
CA ASP A 146 -1.35 -4.29 -17.37
C ASP A 146 -2.69 -3.56 -17.48
N ALA A 147 -3.25 -3.12 -16.35
CA ALA A 147 -4.43 -2.25 -16.33
C ALA A 147 -4.13 -0.90 -16.99
N LEU A 148 -3.06 -0.22 -16.60
CA LEU A 148 -2.68 1.09 -17.14
C LEU A 148 -2.38 1.00 -18.64
N VAL A 149 -1.63 0.00 -19.09
CA VAL A 149 -1.36 -0.25 -20.52
C VAL A 149 -2.65 -0.48 -21.30
N LYS A 150 -3.62 -1.21 -20.74
CA LYS A 150 -4.88 -1.52 -21.41
C LYS A 150 -5.77 -0.29 -21.57
N TYR A 151 -5.88 0.54 -20.54
CA TYR A 151 -6.83 1.65 -20.49
C TYR A 151 -6.21 3.00 -20.88
N ASP A 152 -4.89 3.11 -20.91
CA ASP A 152 -4.13 4.27 -21.40
C ASP A 152 -2.92 3.84 -22.27
N PRO A 153 -3.17 3.29 -23.48
CA PRO A 153 -2.13 2.68 -24.30
C PRO A 153 -1.10 3.69 -24.85
N GLU A 154 -1.42 4.98 -24.89
CA GLU A 154 -0.50 6.02 -25.35
C GLU A 154 0.76 6.11 -24.48
N ASN A 155 0.66 5.75 -23.19
CA ASN A 155 1.75 5.79 -22.22
C ASN A 155 2.30 4.40 -21.85
N ALA A 156 1.98 3.37 -22.64
CA ALA A 156 2.27 1.97 -22.29
C ALA A 156 3.76 1.70 -22.00
N ASP A 157 4.67 2.28 -22.77
CA ASP A 157 6.11 2.07 -22.58
C ASP A 157 6.62 2.69 -21.27
N ALA A 158 6.07 3.85 -20.87
CA ALA A 158 6.37 4.47 -19.59
C ALA A 158 5.92 3.56 -18.43
N TYR A 159 4.69 3.02 -18.50
CA TYR A 159 4.17 2.10 -17.47
C TYR A 159 5.01 0.83 -17.34
N ARG A 160 5.44 0.23 -18.47
CA ARG A 160 6.30 -0.96 -18.45
C ARG A 160 7.65 -0.66 -17.81
N HIS A 161 8.29 0.44 -18.21
CA HIS A 161 9.58 0.84 -17.67
C HIS A 161 9.52 1.14 -16.16
N ASN A 162 8.51 1.89 -15.74
CA ASN A 162 8.30 2.26 -14.35
C ASN A 162 7.99 1.03 -13.48
N ALA A 163 7.17 0.09 -13.98
CA ALA A 163 6.87 -1.16 -13.28
C ALA A 163 8.12 -1.99 -13.01
N GLU A 164 9.00 -2.20 -14.00
CA GLU A 164 10.25 -2.94 -13.79
C GLU A 164 11.18 -2.23 -12.80
N THR A 165 11.29 -0.91 -12.91
CA THR A 165 12.08 -0.09 -11.99
C THR A 165 11.54 -0.21 -10.56
N TYR A 166 10.22 -0.16 -10.38
CA TYR A 166 9.59 -0.23 -9.07
C TYR A 166 9.69 -1.63 -8.45
N LYS A 167 9.50 -2.69 -9.25
CA LYS A 167 9.73 -4.07 -8.80
C LYS A 167 11.15 -4.26 -8.28
N GLU A 168 12.15 -3.67 -8.94
CA GLU A 168 13.52 -3.75 -8.46
C GLU A 168 13.72 -3.01 -7.13
N LYS A 169 13.11 -1.83 -6.96
CA LYS A 169 13.12 -1.13 -5.66
C LYS A 169 12.47 -1.95 -4.53
N ILE A 170 11.38 -2.67 -4.80
CA ILE A 170 10.74 -3.57 -3.83
C ILE A 170 11.72 -4.67 -3.40
N ARG A 171 12.39 -5.34 -4.35
CA ARG A 171 13.38 -6.39 -4.06
C ARG A 171 14.55 -5.85 -3.23
N GLN A 172 15.10 -4.71 -3.63
CA GLN A 172 16.22 -4.08 -2.94
C GLN A 172 15.86 -3.63 -1.52
N THR A 173 14.63 -3.12 -1.33
CA THR A 173 14.12 -2.75 0.00
C THR A 173 14.02 -3.96 0.92
N MET A 174 13.50 -5.08 0.41
CA MET A 174 13.21 -6.26 1.25
C MET A 174 14.39 -7.18 1.49
N ALA A 175 15.37 -7.26 0.57
CA ALA A 175 16.54 -8.13 0.72
C ALA A 175 17.27 -8.00 2.08
N PRO A 176 17.68 -6.79 2.54
CA PRO A 176 18.33 -6.66 3.85
C PRO A 176 17.37 -6.94 5.01
N LEU A 177 16.07 -6.62 4.88
CA LEU A 177 15.07 -6.83 5.93
C LEU A 177 14.79 -8.32 6.16
N LYS A 178 14.70 -9.11 5.09
CA LYS A 178 14.62 -10.58 5.16
C LYS A 178 15.84 -11.15 5.90
N ALA A 179 17.04 -10.60 5.64
CA ALA A 179 18.26 -11.02 6.34
C ALA A 179 18.25 -10.68 7.83
N GLU A 180 17.71 -9.54 8.24
CA GLU A 180 17.55 -9.19 9.67
C GLU A 180 16.54 -10.10 10.38
N LEU A 181 15.39 -10.39 9.76
CA LEU A 181 14.43 -11.36 10.30
C LEU A 181 15.06 -12.75 10.50
N ALA A 182 15.89 -13.19 9.55
CA ALA A 182 16.58 -14.47 9.62
C ALA A 182 17.62 -14.57 10.74
N LYS A 183 18.10 -13.44 11.30
CA LYS A 183 19.00 -13.43 12.47
C LYS A 183 18.27 -13.70 13.79
N LEU A 184 16.96 -13.52 13.84
CA LEU A 184 16.18 -13.82 15.04
C LEU A 184 16.26 -15.33 15.35
N PRO A 185 16.40 -15.75 16.62
CA PRO A 185 16.37 -17.16 17.00
C PRO A 185 15.06 -17.82 16.52
N GLN A 186 15.15 -19.01 15.92
CA GLN A 186 14.00 -19.64 15.25
C GLN A 186 12.82 -19.87 16.20
N ASP A 187 13.07 -20.23 17.46
CA ASP A 187 12.06 -20.43 18.51
C ASP A 187 11.44 -19.11 19.01
N LYS A 188 12.05 -17.97 18.69
CA LYS A 188 11.61 -16.62 19.06
C LYS A 188 10.99 -15.83 17.91
N ARG A 189 10.91 -16.41 16.71
CA ARG A 189 10.26 -15.82 15.53
C ARG A 189 8.74 -15.87 15.63
N TRP A 190 8.18 -15.21 16.63
CA TRP A 190 6.75 -15.03 16.79
C TRP A 190 6.36 -13.60 16.41
N LEU A 191 5.42 -13.48 15.48
CA LEU A 191 4.76 -12.23 15.15
C LEU A 191 3.40 -12.22 15.84
N VAL A 192 3.30 -11.48 16.95
CA VAL A 192 2.05 -11.31 17.69
C VAL A 192 1.48 -9.93 17.45
N THR A 193 0.29 -9.85 16.85
CA THR A 193 -0.33 -8.61 16.39
C THR A 193 -1.75 -8.45 16.91
N SER A 194 -2.39 -7.31 16.65
CA SER A 194 -3.81 -7.15 16.95
C SER A 194 -4.64 -7.88 15.88
N GLU A 195 -4.51 -7.49 14.62
CA GLU A 195 -5.11 -8.20 13.49
C GLU A 195 -4.18 -9.28 12.91
N GLY A 196 -4.75 -10.36 12.37
CA GLY A 196 -4.10 -11.36 11.51
C GLY A 196 -3.73 -10.84 10.11
N ALA A 197 -3.21 -9.61 10.03
CA ALA A 197 -2.93 -8.91 8.79
C ALA A 197 -1.55 -9.23 8.19
N PHE A 198 -0.75 -10.07 8.85
CA PHE A 198 0.64 -10.29 8.48
C PHE A 198 0.94 -11.73 8.06
N SER A 199 -0.08 -12.57 7.83
CA SER A 199 0.08 -13.98 7.47
C SER A 199 1.01 -14.21 6.29
N TYR A 200 0.94 -13.35 5.26
CA TYR A 200 1.82 -13.43 4.09
C TYR A 200 3.28 -13.07 4.41
N LEU A 201 3.51 -12.03 5.22
CA LEU A 201 4.84 -11.66 5.69
C LEU A 201 5.43 -12.77 6.58
N ALA A 202 4.61 -13.32 7.48
CA ALA A 202 5.00 -14.41 8.36
C ALA A 202 5.40 -15.66 7.58
N ARG A 203 4.59 -16.08 6.59
CA ARG A 203 4.88 -17.17 5.67
C ARG A 203 6.23 -16.99 4.98
N ASP A 204 6.45 -15.84 4.37
CA ASP A 204 7.64 -15.57 3.54
C ASP A 204 8.95 -15.56 4.35
N ASN A 205 8.86 -15.32 5.66
CA ASN A 205 10.02 -15.14 6.54
C ASN A 205 10.13 -16.19 7.66
N GLY A 206 9.29 -17.23 7.62
CA GLY A 206 9.31 -18.31 8.61
C GLY A 206 9.00 -17.82 10.03
N LEU A 207 8.05 -16.89 10.18
CA LEU A 207 7.53 -16.45 11.47
C LEU A 207 6.29 -17.28 11.84
N GLN A 208 6.14 -17.56 13.13
CA GLN A 208 4.92 -18.08 13.71
C GLN A 208 3.98 -16.92 13.99
N GLU A 209 2.71 -17.05 13.62
CA GLU A 209 1.72 -16.00 13.73
C GLU A 209 0.79 -16.23 14.93
N LEU A 210 0.48 -15.15 15.65
CA LEU A 210 -0.57 -15.09 16.65
C LEU A 210 -1.22 -13.71 16.57
N TYR A 211 -2.53 -13.64 16.69
CA TYR A 211 -3.25 -12.37 16.61
C TYR A 211 -4.42 -12.36 17.59
N LEU A 212 -4.90 -11.16 17.95
CA LEU A 212 -6.09 -11.02 18.78
C LEU A 212 -7.35 -11.34 17.98
N TRP A 213 -7.44 -10.89 16.73
CA TRP A 213 -8.54 -11.24 15.84
C TRP A 213 -8.03 -11.52 14.42
N PRO A 214 -8.69 -12.42 13.67
CA PRO A 214 -8.20 -12.88 12.38
C PRO A 214 -8.24 -11.81 11.27
N ILE A 215 -9.28 -10.97 11.27
CA ILE A 215 -9.52 -9.91 10.29
C ILE A 215 -10.39 -8.84 10.93
N ASN A 216 -10.24 -7.58 10.53
CA ASN A 216 -11.09 -6.49 10.98
C ASN A 216 -12.55 -6.76 10.59
N ALA A 217 -13.41 -6.76 11.61
CA ALA A 217 -14.85 -6.92 11.54
C ALA A 217 -15.48 -6.42 12.85
N ASP A 218 -16.80 -6.60 13.02
CA ASP A 218 -17.58 -6.21 14.21
C ASP A 218 -17.01 -6.65 15.58
N GLN A 219 -16.16 -7.69 15.64
CA GLN A 219 -15.65 -8.26 16.90
C GLN A 219 -14.12 -8.16 17.04
N GLN A 220 -13.66 -7.03 17.59
CA GLN A 220 -12.25 -6.77 17.88
C GLN A 220 -12.00 -6.76 19.41
N GLY A 221 -10.95 -7.44 19.85
CA GLY A 221 -10.46 -7.37 21.24
C GLY A 221 -11.42 -7.92 22.29
N THR A 222 -12.23 -8.93 21.95
CA THR A 222 -13.12 -9.61 22.91
C THR A 222 -12.32 -10.23 24.08
N PRO A 223 -12.91 -10.38 25.28
CA PRO A 223 -12.22 -10.98 26.42
C PRO A 223 -11.64 -12.37 26.15
N GLN A 224 -12.32 -13.19 25.34
CA GLN A 224 -11.85 -14.53 24.96
C GLN A 224 -10.60 -14.48 24.07
N GLN A 225 -10.60 -13.59 23.07
CA GLN A 225 -9.45 -13.36 22.19
C GLN A 225 -8.22 -12.86 22.96
N VAL A 226 -8.43 -11.88 23.85
CA VAL A 226 -7.38 -11.34 24.72
C VAL A 226 -6.80 -12.45 25.60
N ARG A 227 -7.66 -13.24 26.27
CA ARG A 227 -7.23 -14.36 27.13
C ARG A 227 -6.45 -15.42 26.37
N LYS A 228 -6.96 -15.88 25.22
CA LYS A 228 -6.28 -16.87 24.35
C LYS A 228 -4.87 -16.40 23.98
N THR A 229 -4.72 -15.12 23.64
CA THR A 229 -3.44 -14.53 23.27
C THR A 229 -2.48 -14.49 24.46
N ILE A 230 -2.94 -14.03 25.63
CA ILE A 230 -2.14 -14.01 26.87
C ILE A 230 -1.65 -15.42 27.24
N ASP A 231 -2.55 -16.40 27.23
CA ASP A 231 -2.23 -17.78 27.61
C ASP A 231 -1.20 -18.40 26.65
N THR A 232 -1.36 -18.15 25.35
CA THR A 232 -0.41 -18.61 24.33
C THR A 232 0.95 -17.95 24.49
N MET A 233 0.99 -16.63 24.68
CA MET A 233 2.24 -15.89 24.89
C MET A 233 2.99 -16.35 26.13
N LYS A 234 2.29 -16.59 27.25
CA LYS A 234 2.90 -17.12 28.48
C LYS A 234 3.46 -18.52 28.26
N LYS A 235 2.67 -19.41 27.67
CA LYS A 235 3.06 -20.82 27.44
C LYS A 235 4.29 -20.92 26.52
N ALA A 236 4.33 -20.14 25.46
CA ALA A 236 5.42 -20.16 24.47
C ALA A 236 6.57 -19.19 24.81
N HIS A 237 6.51 -18.47 25.94
CA HIS A 237 7.50 -17.47 26.36
C HIS A 237 7.79 -16.46 25.24
N ILE A 238 6.71 -15.91 24.64
CA ILE A 238 6.79 -14.97 23.54
C ILE A 238 7.17 -13.59 24.09
N PRO A 239 8.21 -12.92 23.53
CA PRO A 239 8.76 -11.71 24.14
C PRO A 239 7.95 -10.44 23.87
N THR A 240 7.18 -10.41 22.78
CA THR A 240 6.68 -9.14 22.22
C THR A 240 5.30 -9.28 21.57
N ILE A 241 4.51 -8.21 21.63
CA ILE A 241 3.26 -8.00 20.88
C ILE A 241 3.21 -6.60 20.28
N PHE A 242 2.56 -6.46 19.13
CA PHE A 242 2.38 -5.23 18.37
C PHE A 242 0.90 -4.88 18.16
N SER A 243 0.61 -3.65 17.73
CA SER A 243 -0.69 -3.26 17.16
C SER A 243 -0.50 -2.66 15.76
N GLU A 244 -1.58 -2.27 15.09
CA GLU A 244 -1.53 -1.65 13.76
C GLU A 244 -2.06 -0.22 13.75
N SER A 245 -1.69 0.56 12.73
CA SER A 245 -1.91 2.02 12.68
C SER A 245 -3.37 2.46 12.47
N THR A 246 -4.24 1.57 12.01
CA THR A 246 -5.65 1.85 11.70
C THR A 246 -6.62 1.39 12.81
N ILE A 247 -6.11 0.72 13.85
CA ILE A 247 -6.88 0.16 14.95
C ILE A 247 -6.40 0.68 16.31
N SER A 248 -7.16 0.40 17.36
CA SER A 248 -6.81 0.79 18.73
C SER A 248 -5.65 -0.05 19.29
N ASP A 249 -4.63 0.60 19.88
CA ASP A 249 -3.50 -0.08 20.51
C ASP A 249 -3.81 -0.66 21.91
N LYS A 250 -4.98 -0.31 22.48
CA LYS A 250 -5.35 -0.66 23.86
C LYS A 250 -5.34 -2.18 24.12
N PRO A 251 -5.92 -3.04 23.25
CA PRO A 251 -5.90 -4.48 23.45
C PRO A 251 -4.49 -5.07 23.48
N ALA A 252 -3.64 -4.71 22.51
CA ALA A 252 -2.25 -5.16 22.45
C ALA A 252 -1.45 -4.74 23.70
N ARG A 253 -1.63 -3.50 24.17
CA ARG A 253 -1.00 -3.02 25.41
C ARG A 253 -1.50 -3.75 26.64
N GLN A 254 -2.79 -4.09 26.71
CA GLN A 254 -3.34 -4.89 27.81
C GLN A 254 -2.70 -6.28 27.84
N VAL A 255 -2.67 -6.96 26.70
CA VAL A 255 -2.03 -8.27 26.55
C VAL A 255 -0.56 -8.20 26.95
N ALA A 256 0.19 -7.20 26.48
CA ALA A 256 1.59 -7.01 26.86
C ALA A 256 1.77 -6.95 28.38
N ARG A 257 0.96 -6.15 29.07
CA ARG A 257 1.01 -6.03 30.54
C ARG A 257 0.67 -7.34 31.25
N GLU A 258 -0.39 -8.02 30.82
CA GLU A 258 -0.88 -9.24 31.50
C GLU A 258 -0.06 -10.50 31.17
N ALA A 259 0.58 -10.54 29.99
CA ALA A 259 1.50 -11.59 29.57
C ALA A 259 2.92 -11.42 30.13
N GLY A 260 3.26 -10.22 30.64
CA GLY A 260 4.65 -9.89 30.99
C GLY A 260 5.55 -9.75 29.76
N ALA A 261 4.98 -9.32 28.63
CA ALA A 261 5.67 -9.15 27.36
C ALA A 261 5.93 -7.67 27.05
N HIS A 262 6.83 -7.41 26.12
CA HIS A 262 7.08 -6.06 25.62
C HIS A 262 6.02 -5.66 24.59
N TYR A 263 5.44 -4.47 24.73
CA TYR A 263 4.72 -3.85 23.63
C TYR A 263 5.72 -3.25 22.63
N GLY A 264 5.85 -3.88 21.47
CA GLY A 264 6.86 -3.57 20.45
C GLY A 264 6.53 -2.39 19.54
N GLY A 265 5.35 -1.77 19.71
CA GLY A 265 4.94 -0.59 18.95
C GLY A 265 3.87 -0.88 17.89
N VAL A 266 3.72 0.07 16.98
CA VAL A 266 2.70 0.09 15.94
C VAL A 266 3.31 -0.33 14.60
N LEU A 267 2.68 -1.28 13.93
CA LEU A 267 2.98 -1.73 12.57
C LEU A 267 2.05 -1.07 11.55
N TYR A 268 2.48 -1.04 10.30
CA TYR A 268 1.72 -0.48 9.19
C TYR A 268 1.35 -1.59 8.20
N VAL A 269 0.06 -1.65 7.85
CA VAL A 269 -0.50 -2.62 6.91
C VAL A 269 -1.59 -1.98 6.06
N ASP A 270 -2.72 -1.64 6.66
CA ASP A 270 -3.94 -1.18 5.97
C ASP A 270 -3.89 0.28 5.50
N SER A 271 -2.86 1.03 5.90
CA SER A 271 -2.71 2.40 5.45
C SER A 271 -1.27 2.89 5.50
N LEU A 272 -0.93 3.70 4.51
CA LEU A 272 0.21 4.62 4.58
C LEU A 272 -0.12 5.79 5.53
N SER A 273 0.92 6.48 6.00
CA SER A 273 0.77 7.75 6.71
C SER A 273 0.50 8.90 5.74
N ALA A 274 0.27 10.10 6.29
CA ALA A 274 0.40 11.33 5.50
C ALA A 274 1.83 11.48 4.94
N ALA A 275 2.00 12.35 3.96
CA ALA A 275 3.27 12.56 3.25
C ALA A 275 4.42 13.05 4.18
N ASP A 276 4.09 13.73 5.27
CA ASP A 276 5.01 14.19 6.32
C ASP A 276 5.11 13.19 7.50
N GLY A 277 4.42 12.06 7.41
CA GLY A 277 4.42 11.01 8.42
C GLY A 277 5.55 9.98 8.25
N PRO A 278 5.62 8.97 9.13
CA PRO A 278 6.72 8.01 9.16
C PRO A 278 6.68 6.96 8.04
N VAL A 279 5.54 6.78 7.37
CA VAL A 279 5.31 5.73 6.37
C VAL A 279 4.57 6.29 5.15
N PRO A 280 5.18 7.24 4.40
CA PRO A 280 4.49 7.91 3.30
C PRO A 280 4.38 7.05 2.03
N THR A 281 5.16 5.96 1.91
CA THR A 281 5.18 5.08 0.74
C THR A 281 5.04 3.61 1.12
N TYR A 282 4.70 2.75 0.16
CA TYR A 282 4.68 1.30 0.37
C TYR A 282 6.06 0.72 0.67
N LEU A 283 7.13 1.27 0.09
CA LEU A 283 8.49 0.87 0.44
C LEU A 283 8.83 1.23 1.89
N ASP A 284 8.37 2.38 2.36
CA ASP A 284 8.47 2.76 3.77
C ASP A 284 7.66 1.83 4.66
N LEU A 285 6.47 1.40 4.21
CA LEU A 285 5.62 0.48 4.97
C LEU A 285 6.34 -0.84 5.19
N LEU A 286 6.88 -1.43 4.12
CA LEU A 286 7.67 -2.65 4.21
C LEU A 286 8.87 -2.50 5.16
N ARG A 287 9.58 -1.38 5.04
CA ARG A 287 10.78 -1.08 5.84
C ARG A 287 10.47 -0.87 7.31
N VAL A 288 9.59 0.07 7.63
CA VAL A 288 9.26 0.46 9.01
C VAL A 288 8.58 -0.70 9.73
N THR A 289 7.63 -1.39 9.11
CA THR A 289 6.99 -2.56 9.71
C THR A 289 8.02 -3.64 10.03
N THR A 290 8.86 -4.02 9.08
CA THR A 290 9.82 -5.11 9.31
C THR A 290 10.89 -4.73 10.34
N GLN A 291 11.39 -3.49 10.31
CA GLN A 291 12.34 -2.99 11.31
C GLN A 291 11.73 -2.96 12.71
N THR A 292 10.47 -2.53 12.83
CA THR A 292 9.75 -2.52 14.11
C THR A 292 9.56 -3.93 14.66
N ILE A 293 9.27 -4.91 13.80
CA ILE A 293 9.19 -6.32 14.21
C ILE A 293 10.54 -6.80 14.78
N VAL A 294 11.62 -6.62 14.03
CA VAL A 294 12.97 -7.07 14.44
C VAL A 294 13.38 -6.40 15.74
N GLN A 295 13.22 -5.08 15.83
CA GLN A 295 13.58 -4.32 17.03
C GLN A 295 12.71 -4.71 18.23
N GLY A 296 11.40 -4.78 18.06
CA GLY A 296 10.47 -5.14 19.11
C GLY A 296 10.74 -6.54 19.68
N ILE A 297 11.05 -7.52 18.84
CA ILE A 297 11.40 -8.87 19.30
C ILE A 297 12.71 -8.84 20.10
N ASN A 298 13.77 -8.19 19.59
CA ASN A 298 15.04 -8.07 20.31
C ASN A 298 14.90 -7.33 21.65
N ASP A 299 14.09 -6.28 21.71
CA ASP A 299 13.83 -5.51 22.94
C ASP A 299 13.07 -6.34 23.97
N GLY A 300 12.11 -7.15 23.52
CA GLY A 300 11.38 -8.08 24.39
C GLY A 300 12.28 -9.19 24.93
N LEU A 301 13.16 -9.76 24.10
CA LEU A 301 14.15 -10.76 24.53
C LEU A 301 15.09 -10.21 25.60
N ARG A 302 15.56 -8.96 25.44
CA ARG A 302 16.42 -8.29 26.43
C ARG A 302 15.73 -8.02 27.76
N LYS A 303 14.39 -7.88 27.79
CA LYS A 303 13.62 -7.69 29.03
C LYS A 303 13.31 -9.00 29.76
N GLN A 304 13.39 -10.13 29.07
CA GLN A 304 13.15 -11.46 29.64
C GLN A 304 14.44 -12.16 30.12
N ALA A 305 15.61 -11.69 29.66
CA ALA A 305 16.94 -12.13 30.10
C ALA A 305 17.32 -11.53 31.46
#